data_AF-A0A6A3KY53-F1
#
_entry.id   AF-A0A6A3KY53-F1
#
_cell.length_a   1.000
_cell.length_b   1.000
_cell.length_c   1.000
_cell.angle_alpha   90.00
_cell.angle_beta   90.00
_cell.angle_gamma   90.00
#
_symmetry.space_group_name_H-M   'P 1'
#
loop_
_entity.id
_entity.type
_entity.pdbx_description
1 polymer ?
#
loop_
_entity_poly.entity_id
_entity_poly.type
_entity_poly.pdbx_seq_one_letter_code
_entity_poly.pdbx_strand_id
1 'polypeptide(L)'
;MARQQRKKARAHGVAARSKASSSQQQTPADSLSAAAVAATFGAEPDVEDAANDENEDDDDGDVAADAQSLSRGQRKRLKRRAAFMRKMGMVAKVMQEQQQEAKKSESGVFADLEELQSSLFQADDDQSNKTTKKKAQTKKKALSGRQRQKLAVRELGQLKAVQTHSSFKSDPFAAIQAHLQNTVVQANQELLNKTNAAAAKRTAGVNKMDVEA
;
A
#
# COMPACT_ATOMS: atom_id res chain seq x y z
N MET A 1 39.61 -16.34 -32.47
CA MET A 1 40.33 -16.31 -31.18
C MET A 1 39.33 -16.22 -30.05
N ALA A 2 39.24 -17.26 -29.22
CA ALA A 2 38.26 -17.42 -28.15
C ALA A 2 38.83 -16.97 -26.80
N ARG A 3 38.04 -16.29 -25.96
CA ARG A 3 38.34 -16.09 -24.53
C ARG A 3 37.12 -16.32 -23.63
N GLN A 4 37.09 -17.57 -23.18
CA GLN A 4 36.60 -18.16 -21.92
C GLN A 4 35.81 -17.31 -20.92
N GLN A 5 34.59 -17.79 -20.65
CA GLN A 5 33.80 -17.49 -19.46
C GLN A 5 34.34 -18.27 -18.24
N ARG A 6 34.40 -17.66 -17.05
CA ARG A 6 34.59 -18.39 -15.78
C ARG A 6 33.38 -18.18 -14.88
N LYS A 7 32.60 -19.24 -14.70
CA LYS A 7 31.56 -19.39 -13.68
C LYS A 7 32.23 -19.67 -12.33
N LYS A 8 31.83 -18.98 -11.27
CA LYS A 8 32.13 -19.36 -9.88
C LYS A 8 30.81 -19.68 -9.19
N ALA A 9 30.59 -20.98 -8.94
CA ALA A 9 29.57 -21.47 -8.03
C ALA A 9 30.04 -21.24 -6.59
N ARG A 10 29.15 -20.78 -5.71
CA ARG A 10 29.39 -20.75 -4.26
C ARG A 10 28.35 -21.65 -3.60
N ALA A 11 28.88 -22.70 -2.96
CA ALA A 11 28.11 -23.78 -2.35
C ALA A 11 27.29 -23.30 -1.14
N HIS A 12 26.09 -23.87 -1.02
CA HIS A 12 25.25 -23.79 0.17
C HIS A 12 25.84 -24.68 1.27
N GLY A 13 26.14 -24.07 2.42
CA GLY A 13 26.50 -24.78 3.64
C GLY A 13 25.25 -25.33 4.33
N VAL A 14 25.15 -26.65 4.37
CA VAL A 14 24.22 -27.43 5.20
C VAL A 14 24.89 -27.68 6.55
N ALA A 15 24.24 -27.32 7.65
CA ALA A 15 24.54 -27.83 8.99
C ALA A 15 23.20 -27.91 9.75
N ALA A 16 22.61 -29.10 9.85
CA ALA A 16 22.85 -30.12 10.87
C ALA A 16 22.01 -29.88 12.13
N ARG A 17 21.00 -30.74 12.26
CA ARG A 17 20.11 -30.94 13.40
C ARG A 17 20.92 -31.40 14.62
N SER A 18 20.57 -30.91 15.81
CA SER A 18 20.85 -31.60 17.07
C SER A 18 19.57 -31.69 17.90
N LYS A 19 19.04 -32.91 17.96
CA LYS A 19 18.09 -33.37 18.98
C LYS A 19 18.87 -33.54 20.30
N ALA A 20 18.33 -33.08 21.41
CA ALA A 20 18.69 -33.58 22.73
C ALA A 20 17.51 -33.46 23.69
N SER A 21 17.08 -34.61 24.16
CA SER A 21 16.09 -34.92 25.18
C SER A 21 16.73 -34.98 26.56
N SER A 22 16.09 -34.41 27.59
CA SER A 22 16.18 -34.81 29.02
C SER A 22 15.40 -33.77 29.83
N SER A 23 14.72 -34.04 30.94
CA SER A 23 14.47 -35.23 31.73
C SER A 23 13.30 -34.88 32.66
N GLN A 24 12.46 -35.88 32.87
CA GLN A 24 11.38 -35.96 33.84
C GLN A 24 11.93 -35.86 35.27
N GLN A 25 11.29 -35.08 36.14
CA GLN A 25 11.31 -35.34 37.59
C GLN A 25 10.01 -34.83 38.22
N GLN A 26 9.28 -35.77 38.81
CA GLN A 26 8.10 -35.59 39.65
C GLN A 26 8.54 -35.34 41.09
N THR A 27 7.78 -34.54 41.84
CA THR A 27 7.39 -34.86 43.23
C THR A 27 5.99 -34.31 43.54
N PRO A 28 5.27 -34.90 44.49
CA PRO A 28 3.82 -34.78 44.62
C PRO A 28 3.36 -33.91 45.81
N ALA A 29 2.04 -33.69 45.84
CA ALA A 29 1.19 -33.35 46.96
C ALA A 29 1.30 -31.93 47.54
N ASP A 30 0.33 -31.08 47.16
CA ASP A 30 -0.49 -30.44 48.17
C ASP A 30 -1.94 -30.32 47.69
N SER A 31 -2.80 -30.53 48.67
CA SER A 31 -4.18 -30.95 48.61
C SER A 31 -5.17 -29.79 48.47
N LEU A 32 -6.16 -30.02 47.59
CA LEU A 32 -7.56 -29.58 47.68
C LEU A 32 -7.94 -28.17 47.17
N SER A 33 -9.07 -28.15 46.45
CA SER A 33 -9.93 -27.02 46.08
C SER A 33 -9.65 -26.24 44.77
N ALA A 34 -9.81 -26.89 43.60
CA ALA A 34 -10.17 -26.18 42.36
C ALA A 34 -10.86 -27.05 41.28
N ALA A 35 -11.39 -28.23 41.64
CA ALA A 35 -11.97 -29.19 40.71
C ALA A 35 -13.47 -28.95 40.39
N ALA A 36 -13.90 -27.69 40.24
CA ALA A 36 -15.33 -27.36 40.08
C ALA A 36 -15.62 -26.29 39.01
N VAL A 37 -14.85 -26.23 37.91
CA VAL A 37 -15.21 -25.37 36.74
C VAL A 37 -14.95 -26.05 35.38
N ALA A 38 -14.70 -27.36 35.34
CA ALA A 38 -14.33 -28.10 34.12
C ALA A 38 -15.46 -28.98 33.56
N ALA A 39 -16.69 -28.46 33.48
CA ALA A 39 -17.82 -29.23 32.93
C ALA A 39 -18.88 -28.34 32.25
N THR A 40 -18.51 -27.59 31.22
CA THR A 40 -19.48 -26.99 30.27
C THR A 40 -18.74 -26.52 29.02
N PHE A 41 -19.12 -27.10 27.87
CA PHE A 41 -18.54 -27.03 26.51
C PHE A 41 -17.24 -27.82 26.33
N GLY A 42 -17.15 -28.91 25.56
CA GLY A 42 -17.99 -29.36 24.45
C GLY A 42 -17.08 -29.71 23.26
N ALA A 43 -16.87 -31.01 23.07
CA ALA A 43 -16.54 -31.77 21.84
C ALA A 43 -15.78 -31.08 20.66
N GLU A 44 -14.58 -31.64 20.36
CA GLU A 44 -13.99 -32.06 19.05
C GLU A 44 -14.37 -31.30 17.74
N PRO A 45 -13.48 -31.11 16.74
CA PRO A 45 -12.41 -32.05 16.37
C PRO A 45 -11.04 -31.45 15.97
N ASP A 46 -10.06 -32.35 15.88
CA ASP A 46 -8.81 -32.20 15.12
C ASP A 46 -9.05 -31.65 13.69
N VAL A 47 -8.39 -30.53 13.38
CA VAL A 47 -8.14 -30.11 12.01
C VAL A 47 -6.67 -29.72 11.92
N GLU A 48 -5.85 -30.67 11.48
CA GLU A 48 -4.65 -30.33 10.75
C GLU A 48 -5.10 -29.68 9.43
N ASP A 49 -4.92 -28.37 9.29
CA ASP A 49 -4.82 -27.79 7.96
C ASP A 49 -3.61 -26.87 7.86
N ALA A 50 -2.90 -27.14 6.78
CA ALA A 50 -1.64 -26.58 6.43
C ALA A 50 -1.84 -25.27 5.66
N ALA A 51 -0.75 -24.52 5.63
CA ALA A 51 -0.41 -23.55 4.60
C ALA A 51 -1.01 -22.13 4.72
N ASN A 52 -0.04 -21.21 4.55
CA ASN A 52 -0.19 -19.95 3.85
C ASN A 52 -1.00 -18.86 4.55
N ASP A 53 -0.28 -18.02 5.29
CA ASP A 53 -0.47 -16.59 5.07
C ASP A 53 0.90 -15.95 4.80
N GLU A 54 1.01 -15.48 3.58
CA GLU A 54 2.17 -14.91 2.94
C GLU A 54 2.31 -13.45 3.38
N ASN A 55 3.53 -13.05 3.73
CA ASN A 55 4.05 -11.68 3.56
C ASN A 55 3.09 -10.52 3.89
N GLU A 56 2.98 -10.17 5.17
CA GLU A 56 2.87 -8.75 5.53
C GLU A 56 4.27 -8.23 5.89
N ASP A 57 4.97 -7.76 4.85
CA ASP A 57 6.04 -6.76 4.97
C ASP A 57 5.39 -5.46 5.51
N ASP A 58 5.06 -5.45 6.80
CA ASP A 58 4.74 -4.22 7.51
C ASP A 58 6.04 -3.67 8.11
N ASP A 59 6.50 -2.60 7.47
CA ASP A 59 7.37 -1.50 7.90
C ASP A 59 7.50 -1.34 9.44
N ASP A 60 8.17 -2.28 10.11
CA ASP A 60 8.61 -2.20 11.52
C ASP A 60 9.89 -1.34 11.62
N GLY A 61 9.88 -0.17 10.96
CA GLY A 61 11.02 0.71 10.79
C GLY A 61 11.50 1.43 12.06
N ASP A 62 10.78 1.33 13.19
CA ASP A 62 11.08 2.16 14.37
C ASP A 62 10.94 1.46 15.74
N VAL A 63 10.83 0.13 15.78
CA VAL A 63 10.79 -0.63 17.06
C VAL A 63 11.83 -1.74 17.15
N ALA A 64 12.59 -1.96 16.07
CA ALA A 64 13.59 -3.02 16.00
C ALA A 64 14.86 -2.74 16.81
N ALA A 65 15.16 -1.46 17.12
CA ALA A 65 16.38 -1.08 17.84
C ALA A 65 16.34 -1.47 19.33
N ASP A 66 15.19 -1.32 20.00
CA ASP A 66 15.05 -1.67 21.43
C ASP A 66 14.66 -3.14 21.67
N ALA A 67 14.25 -3.86 20.63
CA ALA A 67 13.87 -5.27 20.76
C ALA A 67 15.04 -6.17 21.15
N GLN A 68 16.29 -5.77 20.89
CA GLN A 68 17.48 -6.59 21.14
C GLN A 68 17.84 -6.75 22.63
N SER A 69 17.31 -5.90 23.53
CA SER A 69 17.58 -5.98 24.98
C SER A 69 16.46 -6.63 25.82
N LEU A 70 15.30 -6.92 25.21
CA LEU A 70 14.10 -7.36 25.93
C LEU A 70 14.00 -8.89 25.98
N SER A 71 13.62 -9.41 27.15
CA SER A 71 13.35 -10.84 27.34
C SER A 71 12.28 -11.34 26.38
N ARG A 72 12.40 -12.59 25.92
CA ARG A 72 11.46 -13.25 24.99
C ARG A 72 10.01 -13.15 25.46
N GLY A 73 9.77 -13.23 26.77
CA GLY A 73 8.44 -13.08 27.38
C GLY A 73 7.90 -11.65 27.29
N GLN A 74 8.76 -10.66 27.49
CA GLN A 74 8.40 -9.24 27.38
C GLN A 74 8.08 -8.88 25.92
N ARG A 75 8.88 -9.36 24.96
CA ARG A 75 8.62 -9.19 23.53
C ARG A 75 7.26 -9.76 23.13
N LYS A 76 6.92 -10.97 23.62
CA LYS A 76 5.62 -11.60 23.39
C LYS A 76 4.46 -10.75 23.97
N ARG A 77 4.62 -10.22 25.18
CA ARG A 77 3.61 -9.35 25.81
C ARG A 77 3.43 -8.03 25.05
N LEU A 78 4.53 -7.39 24.62
CA LEU A 78 4.47 -6.17 23.81
C LEU A 78 3.81 -6.40 22.46
N LYS A 79 4.14 -7.48 21.75
CA LYS A 79 3.47 -7.84 20.48
C LYS A 79 1.97 -8.03 20.66
N ARG A 80 1.55 -8.74 21.72
CA ARG A 80 0.12 -8.91 22.05
C ARG A 80 -0.57 -7.59 22.36
N ARG A 81 0.07 -6.72 23.16
CA ARG A 81 -0.46 -5.39 23.49
C ARG A 81 -0.58 -4.51 22.24
N ALA A 82 0.42 -4.52 21.36
CA ALA A 82 0.39 -3.76 20.11
C ALA A 82 -0.72 -4.25 19.17
N ALA A 83 -0.87 -5.57 18.99
CA ALA A 83 -1.95 -6.15 18.20
C ALA A 83 -3.33 -5.81 18.79
N PHE A 84 -3.47 -5.87 20.11
CA PHE A 84 -4.70 -5.48 20.80
C PHE A 84 -5.02 -3.98 20.62
N MET A 85 -4.03 -3.10 20.76
CA MET A 85 -4.21 -1.65 20.52
C MET A 85 -4.56 -1.34 19.07
N ARG A 86 -3.99 -2.08 18.11
CA ARG A 86 -4.40 -1.99 16.70
C ARG A 86 -5.86 -2.39 16.50
N LYS A 87 -6.29 -3.51 17.09
CA LYS A 87 -7.69 -3.96 17.03
C LYS A 87 -8.64 -2.95 17.66
N MET A 88 -8.34 -2.44 18.86
CA MET A 88 -9.15 -1.41 19.52
C MET A 88 -9.15 -0.09 18.74
N GLY A 89 -8.03 0.30 18.14
CA GLY A 89 -7.95 1.49 17.30
C GLY A 89 -8.79 1.39 16.03
N MET A 90 -8.90 0.20 15.42
CA MET A 90 -9.83 -0.03 14.31
C MET A 90 -11.29 0.06 14.78
N VAL A 91 -11.64 -0.58 15.89
CA VAL A 91 -13.00 -0.51 16.45
C VAL A 91 -13.40 0.92 16.79
N ALA A 92 -12.48 1.71 17.38
CA ALA A 92 -12.73 3.12 17.69
C ALA A 92 -12.97 3.97 16.43
N LYS A 93 -12.23 3.72 15.34
CA LYS A 93 -12.46 4.40 14.05
C LYS A 93 -13.83 4.05 13.47
N VAL A 94 -14.19 2.76 13.46
CA VAL A 94 -15.49 2.30 12.96
C VAL A 94 -16.63 2.89 13.79
N MET A 95 -16.49 2.96 15.12
CA MET A 95 -17.50 3.63 15.97
C MET A 95 -17.59 5.13 15.70
N GLN A 96 -16.47 5.81 15.46
CA GLN A 96 -16.46 7.23 15.13
C GLN A 96 -17.11 7.50 13.78
N GLU A 97 -16.81 6.68 12.77
CA GLU A 97 -17.43 6.75 11.44
C GLU A 97 -18.94 6.52 11.53
N GLN A 98 -19.39 5.49 12.26
CA GLN A 98 -20.82 5.25 12.48
C GLN A 98 -21.51 6.41 13.21
N GLN A 99 -20.84 7.03 14.20
CA GLN A 99 -21.38 8.22 14.88
C GLN A 99 -21.45 9.43 13.94
N GLN A 100 -20.47 9.61 13.05
CA GLN A 100 -20.51 10.67 12.04
C GLN A 100 -21.60 10.43 11.00
N GLU A 101 -21.79 9.20 10.55
CA GLU A 101 -22.87 8.80 9.64
C GLU A 101 -24.24 8.99 10.29
N ALA A 102 -24.41 8.60 11.56
CA ALA A 102 -25.64 8.85 12.32
C ALA A 102 -25.94 10.35 12.42
N LYS A 103 -24.95 11.17 12.80
CA LYS A 103 -25.10 12.64 12.84
C LYS A 103 -25.44 13.24 11.47
N LYS A 104 -24.82 12.76 10.39
CA LYS A 104 -25.12 13.17 9.01
C LYS A 104 -26.54 12.78 8.58
N SER A 105 -27.03 11.63 9.05
CA SER A 105 -28.40 11.19 8.79
C SER A 105 -29.45 12.01 9.55
N GLU A 106 -29.15 12.45 10.78
CA GLU A 106 -30.07 13.20 11.63
C GLU A 106 -30.10 14.71 11.32
N SER A 107 -28.94 15.31 11.02
CA SER A 107 -28.79 16.76 10.84
C SER A 107 -28.47 17.18 9.39
N GLY A 108 -28.48 16.22 8.46
CA GLY A 108 -28.25 16.45 7.04
C GLY A 108 -26.79 16.80 6.70
N VAL A 109 -26.55 17.16 5.43
CA VAL A 109 -25.20 17.40 4.86
C VAL A 109 -24.44 18.55 5.56
N PHE A 110 -25.11 19.38 6.35
CA PHE A 110 -24.54 20.53 7.07
C PHE A 110 -24.14 20.23 8.53
N ALA A 111 -24.24 18.98 8.99
CA ALA A 111 -23.78 18.58 10.32
C ALA A 111 -22.30 18.90 10.59
N ASP A 112 -21.50 18.97 9.53
CA ASP A 112 -20.03 18.92 9.57
C ASP A 112 -19.38 20.28 9.23
N LEU A 113 -19.99 21.38 9.70
CA LEU A 113 -19.45 22.73 9.49
C LEU A 113 -18.15 22.96 10.27
N GLU A 114 -17.94 22.27 11.39
CA GLU A 114 -16.67 22.31 12.13
C GLU A 114 -15.53 21.59 11.38
N GLU A 115 -15.80 20.51 10.63
CA GLU A 115 -14.79 19.88 9.75
C GLU A 115 -14.44 20.82 8.58
N LEU A 116 -15.42 21.51 8.01
CA LEU A 116 -15.17 22.50 6.96
C LEU A 116 -14.40 23.72 7.48
N GLN A 117 -14.74 24.22 8.67
CA GLN A 117 -14.02 25.32 9.30
C GLN A 117 -12.58 24.92 9.65
N SER A 118 -12.37 23.76 10.28
CA SER A 118 -11.02 23.27 10.57
C SER A 118 -10.21 23.03 9.29
N SER A 119 -10.82 22.48 8.23
CA SER A 119 -10.14 22.30 6.93
C SER A 119 -9.84 23.61 6.21
N LEU A 120 -10.62 24.68 6.42
CA LEU A 120 -10.41 25.98 5.78
C LEU A 120 -9.29 26.76 6.49
N PHE A 121 -9.28 26.75 7.83
CA PHE A 121 -8.31 27.50 8.62
C PHE A 121 -6.98 26.76 8.84
N GLN A 122 -6.93 25.42 8.70
CA GLN A 122 -5.67 24.67 8.73
C GLN A 122 -4.80 24.87 7.49
N ALA A 123 -5.33 25.41 6.39
CA ALA A 123 -4.56 25.66 5.18
C ALA A 123 -3.56 26.84 5.33
N ASP A 124 -3.86 27.81 6.20
CA ASP A 124 -3.03 29.00 6.41
C ASP A 124 -1.95 28.78 7.47
N ASP A 125 -2.21 27.96 8.49
CA ASP A 125 -1.22 27.63 9.53
C ASP A 125 -0.18 26.57 9.09
N ASP A 126 -0.46 25.81 8.03
CA ASP A 126 0.39 24.73 7.47
C ASP A 126 1.66 25.24 6.75
N GLN A 127 1.85 26.56 6.62
CA GLN A 127 3.11 27.16 6.16
C GLN A 127 4.17 27.23 7.26
N SER A 128 3.78 27.19 8.55
CA SER A 128 4.71 27.46 9.66
C SER A 128 5.08 26.24 10.51
N ASN A 129 4.30 25.15 10.51
CA ASN A 129 4.60 23.97 11.33
C ASN A 129 4.27 22.64 10.61
N LYS A 130 5.17 22.26 9.70
CA LYS A 130 5.06 21.04 8.88
C LYS A 130 5.45 19.77 9.67
N THR A 131 4.54 19.22 10.47
CA THR A 131 4.57 17.77 10.78
C THR A 131 3.16 17.17 10.91
N THR A 132 2.75 16.45 9.85
CA THR A 132 1.70 15.42 9.82
C THR A 132 0.25 15.95 9.97
N LYS A 133 -0.76 15.68 9.13
CA LYS A 133 -1.09 14.54 8.26
C LYS A 133 -2.00 15.07 7.14
N LYS A 134 -1.60 14.93 5.87
CA LYS A 134 -2.48 15.19 4.72
C LYS A 134 -3.24 13.91 4.32
N LYS A 135 -4.52 14.10 3.99
CA LYS A 135 -5.41 13.16 3.27
C LYS A 135 -4.60 12.41 2.21
N ALA A 136 -4.76 11.09 2.16
CA ALA A 136 -4.04 10.19 1.26
C ALA A 136 -4.44 10.44 -0.21
N GLN A 137 -3.99 11.55 -0.79
CA GLN A 137 -3.60 11.53 -2.19
C GLN A 137 -2.59 10.39 -2.26
N THR A 138 -2.91 9.33 -3.00
CA THR A 138 -2.00 8.23 -3.27
C THR A 138 -0.70 8.85 -3.76
N LYS A 139 0.28 8.96 -2.86
CA LYS A 139 1.57 9.57 -3.16
C LYS A 139 2.14 8.69 -4.25
N LYS A 140 2.10 9.16 -5.49
CA LYS A 140 2.67 8.43 -6.63
C LYS A 140 4.08 8.05 -6.20
N LYS A 141 4.36 6.74 -6.17
CA LYS A 141 5.66 6.23 -5.72
C LYS A 141 6.72 7.01 -6.48
N ALA A 142 7.66 7.60 -5.75
CA ALA A 142 8.77 8.28 -6.38
C ALA A 142 9.43 7.29 -7.35
N LEU A 143 9.69 7.72 -8.59
CA LEU A 143 10.28 6.86 -9.61
C LEU A 143 11.55 6.21 -9.05
N SER A 144 11.88 4.99 -9.43
CA SER A 144 13.17 4.40 -9.02
C SER A 144 14.34 5.18 -9.65
N GLY A 145 15.50 5.21 -9.00
CA GLY A 145 16.71 5.82 -9.57
C GLY A 145 17.06 5.24 -10.95
N ARG A 146 16.91 3.91 -11.11
CA ARG A 146 17.10 3.23 -12.39
C ARG A 146 16.07 3.66 -13.44
N GLN A 147 14.84 3.91 -13.01
CA GLN A 147 13.77 4.39 -13.89
C GLN A 147 14.03 5.83 -14.35
N ARG A 148 14.46 6.71 -13.44
CA ARG A 148 14.91 8.07 -13.79
C ARG A 148 16.06 8.05 -14.77
N GLN A 149 17.07 7.20 -14.56
CA GLN A 149 18.19 7.07 -15.49
C GLN A 149 17.73 6.60 -16.87
N LYS A 150 16.84 5.61 -16.94
CA LYS A 150 16.27 5.14 -18.21
C LYS A 150 15.49 6.23 -18.94
N LEU A 151 14.71 7.04 -18.20
CA LEU A 151 14.00 8.19 -18.77
C LEU A 151 14.97 9.24 -19.28
N ALA A 152 16.00 9.60 -18.52
CA ALA A 152 17.02 10.55 -18.92
C ALA A 152 17.77 10.11 -20.19
N VAL A 153 18.12 8.82 -20.31
CA VAL A 153 18.75 8.28 -21.54
C VAL A 153 17.81 8.36 -22.74
N ARG A 154 16.52 8.09 -22.54
CA ARG A 154 15.50 8.21 -23.59
C ARG A 154 15.35 9.67 -24.04
N GLU A 155 15.27 10.59 -23.08
CA GLU A 155 15.16 12.03 -23.33
C GLU A 155 16.39 12.57 -24.04
N LEU A 156 17.60 12.16 -23.64
CA LEU A 156 18.84 12.53 -24.32
C LEU A 156 18.85 12.05 -25.78
N GLY A 157 18.37 10.83 -26.04
CA GLY A 157 18.23 10.30 -27.39
C GLY A 157 17.25 11.12 -28.25
N GLN A 158 16.12 11.53 -27.67
CA GLN A 158 15.13 12.39 -28.34
C GLN A 158 15.70 13.77 -28.66
N LEU A 159 16.38 14.41 -27.69
CA LEU A 159 17.01 15.72 -27.89
C LEU A 159 18.05 15.67 -29.01
N LYS A 160 18.88 14.63 -29.03
CA LYS A 160 19.87 14.44 -30.11
C LYS A 160 19.18 14.27 -31.46
N ALA A 161 18.12 13.47 -31.53
CA ALA A 161 17.37 13.28 -32.77
C ALA A 161 16.80 14.60 -33.31
N VAL A 162 16.14 15.40 -32.46
CA VAL A 162 15.61 16.72 -32.80
C VAL A 162 16.73 17.66 -33.27
N GLN A 163 17.84 17.71 -32.53
CA GLN A 163 18.99 18.55 -32.89
C GLN A 163 19.61 18.16 -34.25
N THR A 164 19.59 16.87 -34.60
CA THR A 164 20.14 16.40 -35.88
C THR A 164 19.20 16.58 -37.07
N HIS A 165 17.91 16.85 -36.85
CA HIS A 165 16.88 16.92 -37.88
C HIS A 165 17.07 18.11 -38.82
N SER A 166 16.90 17.90 -40.13
CA SER A 166 17.16 18.91 -41.17
C SER A 166 16.25 20.14 -41.05
N SER A 167 14.95 19.93 -40.84
CA SER A 167 14.00 21.04 -40.65
C SER A 167 14.30 21.86 -39.41
N PHE A 168 14.77 21.23 -38.32
CA PHE A 168 15.09 21.94 -37.07
C PHE A 168 16.40 22.74 -37.18
N LYS A 169 17.37 22.25 -37.98
CA LYS A 169 18.62 22.96 -38.27
C LYS A 169 18.43 24.18 -39.18
N SER A 170 17.48 24.11 -40.10
CA SER A 170 17.21 25.19 -41.07
C SER A 170 16.33 26.28 -40.46
N ASP A 171 15.19 25.91 -39.87
CA ASP A 171 14.30 26.83 -39.16
C ASP A 171 13.69 26.13 -37.92
N PRO A 172 14.26 26.37 -36.72
CA PRO A 172 13.77 25.72 -35.51
C PRO A 172 12.36 26.18 -35.14
N PHE A 173 11.97 27.42 -35.43
CA PHE A 173 10.66 27.95 -35.08
C PHE A 173 9.56 27.34 -35.95
N ALA A 174 9.75 27.32 -37.28
CA ALA A 174 8.80 26.67 -38.18
C ALA A 174 8.68 25.16 -37.91
N ALA A 175 9.81 24.48 -37.63
CA ALA A 175 9.80 23.07 -37.29
C ALA A 175 9.01 22.77 -35.99
N ILE A 176 9.16 23.60 -34.96
CA ILE A 176 8.38 23.48 -33.72
C ILE A 176 6.89 23.73 -33.99
N GLN A 177 6.54 24.76 -34.75
CA GLN A 177 5.14 25.06 -35.10
C GLN A 177 4.49 23.89 -35.83
N ALA A 178 5.16 23.35 -36.86
CA ALA A 178 4.69 22.19 -37.60
C ALA A 178 4.57 20.95 -36.70
N HIS A 179 5.52 20.74 -35.78
CA HIS A 179 5.44 19.64 -34.82
C HIS A 179 4.22 19.79 -33.89
N LEU A 180 3.98 20.96 -33.32
CA LEU A 180 2.83 21.22 -32.46
C LEU A 180 1.50 21.05 -33.20
N GLN A 181 1.42 21.50 -34.45
CA GLN A 181 0.26 21.26 -35.30
C GLN A 181 0.03 19.78 -35.55
N ASN A 182 1.09 19.00 -35.77
CA ASN A 182 0.96 17.57 -36.03
C ASN A 182 0.69 16.75 -34.75
N THR A 183 1.33 17.04 -33.62
CA THR A 183 1.22 16.18 -32.43
C THR A 183 0.14 16.63 -31.45
N VAL A 184 0.07 17.93 -31.13
CA VAL A 184 -0.86 18.42 -30.10
C VAL A 184 -2.29 18.44 -30.64
N VAL A 185 -2.48 18.88 -31.88
CA VAL A 185 -3.82 18.92 -32.49
C VAL A 185 -4.36 17.52 -32.71
N GLN A 186 -3.55 16.58 -33.21
CA GLN A 186 -3.97 15.19 -33.39
C GLN A 186 -4.25 14.49 -32.05
N ALA A 187 -3.40 14.67 -31.04
CA ALA A 187 -3.63 14.08 -29.71
C ALA A 187 -4.93 14.59 -29.08
N ASN A 188 -5.23 15.88 -29.24
CA ASN A 188 -6.49 16.47 -28.76
C ASN A 188 -7.71 15.91 -29.52
N GLN A 189 -7.60 15.76 -30.85
CA GLN A 189 -8.67 15.14 -31.65
C GLN A 189 -8.90 13.68 -31.24
N GLU A 190 -7.84 12.90 -31.00
CA GLU A 190 -7.98 11.53 -30.51
C GLU A 190 -8.65 11.46 -29.13
N LEU A 191 -8.29 12.36 -28.21
CA LEU A 191 -8.92 12.45 -26.90
C LEU A 191 -10.41 12.76 -27.01
N LEU A 192 -10.78 13.74 -27.83
CA LEU A 192 -12.19 14.07 -28.11
C LEU A 192 -12.94 12.88 -28.71
N ASN A 193 -12.33 12.17 -29.66
CA ASN A 193 -12.94 10.99 -30.25
C ASN A 193 -13.10 9.85 -29.22
N LYS A 194 -12.12 9.65 -28.33
CA LYS A 194 -12.20 8.66 -27.24
C LYS A 194 -13.29 9.02 -26.23
N THR A 195 -13.43 10.30 -25.87
CA THR A 195 -14.51 10.74 -24.95
C THR A 195 -15.88 10.60 -25.61
N ASN A 196 -16.02 10.96 -26.88
CA ASN A 196 -17.27 10.83 -27.63
C ASN A 196 -17.67 9.36 -27.82
N ALA A 197 -16.71 8.49 -28.14
CA ALA A 197 -16.95 7.05 -28.23
C ALA A 197 -17.31 6.44 -26.86
N ALA A 198 -16.67 6.89 -25.77
CA ALA A 198 -17.02 6.46 -24.42
C ALA A 198 -18.43 6.95 -24.01
N ALA A 199 -18.81 8.17 -24.38
CA ALA A 199 -20.14 8.71 -24.14
C ALA A 199 -21.22 7.94 -24.95
N ALA A 200 -20.97 7.68 -26.24
CA ALA A 200 -21.86 6.91 -27.10
C ALA A 200 -22.05 5.46 -26.60
N LYS A 201 -21.00 4.82 -26.07
CA LYS A 201 -21.10 3.50 -25.43
C LYS A 201 -21.97 3.52 -24.17
N ARG A 202 -21.92 4.60 -23.38
CA ARG A 202 -22.77 4.74 -22.18
C ARG A 202 -24.24 4.92 -22.57
N THR A 203 -24.54 5.77 -23.55
CA THR A 203 -25.93 5.99 -23.98
C THR A 203 -26.53 4.78 -24.68
N ALA A 204 -25.75 4.06 -25.49
CA ALA A 204 -26.17 2.80 -26.12
C ALA A 204 -26.38 1.65 -25.11
N GLY A 205 -25.65 1.65 -23.99
CA GLY A 205 -25.82 0.67 -22.91
C GLY A 205 -27.09 0.90 -22.08
N VAL A 206 -27.49 2.16 -21.88
CA VAL A 206 -28.71 2.52 -21.13
C VAL A 206 -29.97 2.16 -21.90
N ASN A 207 -30.03 2.39 -23.22
CA ASN A 207 -31.21 2.07 -24.04
C ASN A 207 -31.42 0.56 -24.30
N LYS A 208 -30.47 -0.30 -23.94
CA LYS A 208 -30.59 -1.75 -24.14
C LYS A 208 -31.28 -2.46 -22.96
N MET A 209 -31.46 -1.79 -21.81
CA MET A 209 -32.06 -2.40 -20.61
C MET A 209 -33.59 -2.27 -20.53
N ASP A 210 -34.22 -1.41 -21.33
CA ASP A 210 -35.66 -1.08 -21.19
C ASP A 210 -36.57 -1.65 -22.31
N VAL A 211 -36.07 -2.57 -23.17
CA VAL A 211 -36.83 -3.07 -24.34
C VAL A 211 -37.28 -4.54 -24.21
N GLU A 212 -36.97 -5.22 -23.11
CA GLU A 212 -37.51 -6.58 -22.83
C GLU A 212 -38.36 -6.57 -21.55
N ALA A 213 -39.62 -6.14 -21.68
CA ALA A 213 -40.69 -6.36 -20.70
C ALA A 213 -42.03 -6.54 -21.42
#